data_AF-A0AAJ1Z2C5-F1
#
_entry.id   AF-A0AAJ1Z2C5-F1
#
_cell.length_a   1.000
_cell.length_b   1.000
_cell.length_c   1.000
_cell.angle_alpha   90.00
_cell.angle_beta   90.00
_cell.angle_gamma   90.00
#
_symmetry.space_group_name_H-M   'P 1'
#
loop_
_entity.id
_entity.type
_entity.pdbx_description
1 polymer ?
#
loop_
_entity_poly.entity_id
_entity_poly.type
_entity_poly.pdbx_seq_one_letter_code
_entity_poly.pdbx_strand_id
1 'polypeptide(L)'
;MVAQLVTPLEHAIQLQSLQGIFQILFQTWDGDFVTQFENAIQRIKDINWDNVKKNQPSFELLVSEFIRRGNIFRDIYSPENKYRLAIFSAAETINAEIQVDIEGIVNDLNLLRYGWTARYLCKSFLEWSYLISSKNKIAMQFEDLYEPIIMLYERGGRISYHQNELLCGKYAWLRNCYDLPKNGIIKELKHEELDRIDNKGNA
;
A
#
# COMPACT_ATOMS: atom_id res chain seq x y z
N MET A 1 44.64 13.49 -28.99
CA MET A 1 43.87 12.83 -27.91
C MET A 1 44.86 12.25 -26.93
N VAL A 2 45.03 12.86 -25.75
CA VAL A 2 45.90 12.34 -24.69
C VAL A 2 44.99 11.73 -23.63
N ALA A 3 45.05 10.40 -23.47
CA ALA A 3 44.39 9.71 -22.37
C ALA A 3 45.24 9.92 -21.11
N GLN A 4 44.66 10.55 -20.08
CA GLN A 4 45.30 10.67 -18.78
C GLN A 4 45.29 9.29 -18.10
N LEU A 5 46.48 8.72 -17.92
CA LEU A 5 46.70 7.51 -17.13
C LEU A 5 46.65 7.90 -15.65
N VAL A 6 45.56 7.54 -14.96
CA VAL A 6 45.44 7.64 -13.50
C VAL A 6 46.49 6.73 -12.87
N THR A 7 47.26 7.25 -11.93
CA THR A 7 48.40 6.54 -11.35
C THR A 7 47.94 5.43 -10.41
N PRO A 8 48.73 4.35 -10.22
CA PRO A 8 48.36 3.24 -9.34
C PRO A 8 48.09 3.67 -7.87
N LEU A 9 48.69 4.78 -7.43
CA LEU A 9 48.50 5.33 -6.09
C LEU A 9 47.13 6.01 -5.94
N GLU A 10 46.65 6.72 -6.97
CA GLU A 10 45.32 7.34 -6.99
C GLU A 10 44.21 6.28 -7.00
N HIS A 11 44.41 5.17 -7.74
CA HIS A 11 43.49 4.05 -7.75
C HIS A 11 43.41 3.35 -6.38
N ALA A 12 44.53 3.22 -5.67
CA ALA A 12 44.58 2.62 -4.34
C ALA A 12 43.90 3.49 -3.27
N ILE A 13 44.07 4.81 -3.35
CA ILE A 13 43.39 5.78 -2.46
C ILE A 13 41.87 5.76 -2.68
N GLN A 14 41.42 5.61 -3.93
CA GLN A 14 40.00 5.54 -4.27
C GLN A 14 39.36 4.22 -3.82
N LEU A 15 40.10 3.11 -3.85
CA LEU A 15 39.64 1.83 -3.30
C LEU A 15 39.60 1.83 -1.76
N GLN A 16 40.58 2.47 -1.10
CA GLN A 16 40.58 2.62 0.37
C GLN A 16 39.48 3.56 0.86
N SER A 17 39.16 4.63 0.13
CA SER A 17 38.04 5.51 0.48
C SER A 17 36.68 4.82 0.28
N LEU A 18 36.54 4.01 -0.78
CA LEU A 18 35.34 3.20 -1.00
C LEU A 18 35.17 2.11 0.05
N GLN A 19 36.26 1.46 0.48
CA GLN A 19 36.21 0.50 1.60
C GLN A 19 35.87 1.20 2.92
N GLY A 20 36.39 2.41 3.16
CA GLY A 20 36.02 3.23 4.32
C GLY A 20 34.54 3.64 4.30
N ILE A 21 34.01 4.03 3.14
CA ILE A 21 32.59 4.35 2.95
C ILE A 21 31.72 3.09 3.16
N PHE A 22 32.15 1.92 2.66
CA PHE A 22 31.46 0.65 2.92
C PHE A 22 31.48 0.27 4.40
N GLN A 23 32.60 0.52 5.10
CA GLN A 23 32.72 0.28 6.53
C GLN A 23 31.83 1.24 7.34
N ILE A 24 31.74 2.51 6.93
CA ILE A 24 30.87 3.53 7.56
C ILE A 24 29.39 3.19 7.33
N LEU A 25 29.00 2.77 6.12
CA LEU A 25 27.62 2.35 5.81
C LEU A 25 27.22 1.06 6.53
N PHE A 26 28.18 0.17 6.80
CA PHE A 26 27.95 -1.07 7.57
C PHE A 26 27.99 -0.85 9.09
N GLN A 27 28.76 0.13 9.58
CA GLN A 27 28.82 0.51 11.00
C GLN A 27 27.64 1.39 11.46
N THR A 28 26.83 1.93 10.54
CA THR A 28 25.55 2.58 10.86
C THR A 28 24.37 1.60 10.94
N TRP A 29 24.62 0.29 10.83
CA TRP A 29 23.60 -0.75 10.94
C TRP A 29 23.47 -1.24 12.40
N ASP A 30 23.03 -0.33 13.26
CA ASP A 30 22.41 -0.68 14.54
C ASP A 30 20.89 -0.61 14.36
N GLY A 31 20.17 -1.58 14.91
CA GLY A 31 18.77 -1.89 14.59
C GLY A 31 17.73 -0.78 14.85
N ASP A 32 16.55 -1.05 14.28
CA ASP A 32 15.25 -0.38 14.51
C ASP A 32 14.96 0.95 13.79
N PHE A 33 15.05 0.94 12.46
CA PHE A 33 14.05 1.66 11.64
C PHE A 33 13.63 0.80 10.44
N VAL A 34 12.72 -0.15 10.67
CA VAL A 34 12.02 -0.78 9.55
C VAL A 34 11.22 0.32 8.85
N THR A 35 11.52 0.57 7.58
CA THR A 35 10.84 1.61 6.80
C THR A 35 9.36 1.26 6.62
N GLN A 36 8.49 2.25 6.35
CA GLN A 36 7.08 2.00 6.04
C GLN A 36 6.94 0.99 4.89
N PHE A 37 7.87 1.02 3.94
CA PHE A 37 7.92 0.12 2.81
C PHE A 37 8.23 -1.33 3.20
N GLU A 38 9.26 -1.55 4.02
CA GLU A 38 9.60 -2.90 4.52
C GLU A 38 8.48 -3.45 5.41
N ASN A 39 7.88 -2.60 6.26
CA ASN A 39 6.70 -2.97 7.06
C ASN A 39 5.53 -3.38 6.16
N ALA A 40 5.27 -2.65 5.07
CA ALA A 40 4.21 -2.99 4.12
C ALA A 40 4.44 -4.35 3.44
N ILE A 41 5.68 -4.66 3.05
CA ILE A 41 6.05 -5.98 2.51
C ILE A 41 5.78 -7.07 3.55
N GLN A 42 6.21 -6.85 4.79
CA GLN A 42 6.03 -7.83 5.86
C GLN A 42 4.54 -8.06 6.17
N ARG A 43 3.74 -6.99 6.27
CA ARG A 43 2.28 -7.10 6.43
C ARG A 43 1.64 -7.96 5.35
N ILE A 44 2.00 -7.76 4.09
CA ILE A 44 1.45 -8.57 2.98
C ILE A 44 1.81 -10.06 3.12
N LYS A 45 3.03 -10.36 3.57
CA LYS A 45 3.48 -11.75 3.82
C LYS A 45 2.71 -12.39 4.98
N ASP A 46 2.38 -11.61 6.00
CA ASP A 46 1.71 -12.08 7.22
C ASP A 46 0.19 -12.25 7.04
N ILE A 47 -0.39 -11.73 5.94
CA ILE A 47 -1.78 -12.00 5.60
C ILE A 47 -1.97 -13.51 5.41
N ASN A 48 -2.86 -14.09 6.21
CA ASN A 48 -3.34 -15.44 5.98
C ASN A 48 -4.32 -15.44 4.81
N TRP A 49 -3.79 -15.62 3.61
CA TRP A 49 -4.55 -15.55 2.38
C TRP A 49 -5.59 -16.67 2.20
N ASP A 50 -5.39 -17.81 2.85
CA ASP A 50 -6.28 -18.97 2.77
C ASP A 50 -7.43 -18.91 3.80
N ASN A 51 -7.29 -18.10 4.85
CA ASN A 51 -8.34 -17.84 5.83
C ASN A 51 -9.37 -16.83 5.31
N VAL A 52 -10.19 -17.26 4.35
CA VAL A 52 -11.26 -16.43 3.79
C VAL A 52 -12.49 -16.46 4.70
N LYS A 53 -12.81 -15.31 5.30
CA LYS A 53 -14.05 -15.11 6.04
C LYS A 53 -15.08 -14.45 5.11
N LYS A 54 -16.36 -14.73 5.36
CA LYS A 54 -17.48 -14.09 4.66
C LYS A 54 -18.31 -13.29 5.65
N ASN A 55 -18.86 -12.17 5.19
CA ASN A 55 -19.97 -11.47 5.83
C ASN A 55 -19.71 -10.89 7.23
N GLN A 56 -18.45 -10.60 7.58
CA GLN A 56 -18.15 -9.90 8.83
C GLN A 56 -18.63 -8.44 8.74
N PRO A 57 -19.37 -7.92 9.74
CA PRO A 57 -19.81 -6.52 9.77
C PRO A 57 -18.70 -5.49 9.55
N SER A 58 -17.50 -5.75 10.06
CA SER A 58 -16.32 -4.89 9.86
C SER A 58 -15.90 -4.76 8.39
N PHE A 59 -16.26 -5.71 7.52
CA PHE A 59 -15.87 -5.66 6.10
C PHE A 59 -16.54 -4.52 5.36
N GLU A 60 -17.82 -4.27 5.65
CA GLU A 60 -18.55 -3.15 5.06
C GLU A 60 -17.89 -1.81 5.42
N LEU A 61 -17.50 -1.68 6.69
CA LEU A 61 -16.86 -0.49 7.21
C LEU A 61 -15.49 -0.26 6.56
N LEU A 62 -14.67 -1.31 6.49
CA LEU A 62 -13.31 -1.21 5.92
C LEU A 62 -13.32 -0.86 4.43
N VAL A 63 -14.18 -1.50 3.63
CA VAL A 63 -14.29 -1.18 2.20
C VAL A 63 -14.85 0.23 2.00
N SER A 64 -15.89 0.61 2.74
CA SER A 64 -16.48 1.94 2.65
C SER A 64 -15.48 3.02 3.05
N GLU A 65 -14.68 2.78 4.08
CA GLU A 65 -13.65 3.71 4.55
C GLU A 65 -12.49 3.85 3.55
N PHE A 66 -12.05 2.74 2.92
CA PHE A 66 -11.08 2.79 1.82
C PHE A 66 -11.59 3.65 0.65
N ILE A 67 -12.84 3.44 0.24
CA ILE A 67 -13.46 4.24 -0.83
C ILE A 67 -13.56 5.71 -0.43
N ARG A 68 -13.97 6.00 0.81
CA ARG A 68 -14.12 7.35 1.35
C ARG A 68 -12.79 8.11 1.32
N ARG A 69 -11.72 7.51 1.86
CA ARG A 69 -10.36 8.08 1.85
C ARG A 69 -9.86 8.29 0.43
N GLY A 70 -10.06 7.32 -0.46
CA GLY A 70 -9.72 7.43 -1.88
C GLY A 70 -10.47 8.55 -2.60
N ASN A 71 -11.74 8.77 -2.29
CA ASN A 71 -12.52 9.88 -2.85
C ASN A 71 -12.05 11.24 -2.36
N ILE A 72 -11.71 11.38 -1.08
CA ILE A 72 -11.15 12.63 -0.54
C ILE A 72 -9.82 12.95 -1.23
N PHE A 73 -8.94 11.96 -1.34
CA PHE A 73 -7.67 12.11 -2.06
C PHE A 73 -7.89 12.52 -3.53
N ARG A 74 -8.78 11.83 -4.26
CA ARG A 74 -9.07 12.14 -5.67
C ARG A 74 -9.85 13.44 -5.87
N ASP A 75 -10.55 13.96 -4.87
CA ASP A 75 -11.15 15.30 -4.97
C ASP A 75 -10.08 16.40 -5.06
N ILE A 76 -8.89 16.14 -4.53
CA ILE A 76 -7.76 17.07 -4.57
C ILE A 76 -6.92 16.85 -5.84
N TYR A 77 -6.62 15.59 -6.16
CA TYR A 77 -5.63 15.25 -7.20
C TYR A 77 -6.23 14.77 -8.53
N SER A 78 -7.53 14.51 -8.61
CA SER A 78 -8.26 14.24 -9.87
C SER A 78 -9.74 14.67 -9.78
N PRO A 79 -10.00 15.97 -9.57
CA PRO A 79 -11.35 16.50 -9.34
C PRO A 79 -12.29 16.33 -10.55
N GLU A 80 -11.75 16.35 -11.76
CA GLU A 80 -12.45 16.19 -13.03
C GLU A 80 -12.95 14.76 -13.27
N ASN A 81 -12.29 13.75 -12.68
CA ASN A 81 -12.68 12.36 -12.88
C ASN A 81 -13.93 11.99 -12.08
N LYS A 82 -15.07 11.90 -12.78
CA LYS A 82 -16.38 11.49 -12.24
C LYS A 82 -16.66 9.98 -12.35
N TYR A 83 -15.76 9.21 -12.98
CA TYR A 83 -15.85 7.76 -13.06
C TYR A 83 -14.73 7.14 -12.24
N ARG A 84 -15.00 6.93 -10.96
CA ARG A 84 -13.99 6.48 -9.99
C ARG A 84 -14.21 5.02 -9.66
N LEU A 85 -13.24 4.18 -9.95
CA LEU A 85 -13.20 2.83 -9.40
C LEU A 85 -12.76 2.88 -7.92
N ALA A 86 -13.34 2.00 -7.11
CA ALA A 86 -12.90 1.80 -5.73
C ALA A 86 -11.43 1.37 -5.67
N ILE A 87 -11.03 0.44 -6.53
CA ILE A 87 -9.65 -0.02 -6.67
C ILE A 87 -8.88 0.95 -7.59
N PHE A 88 -7.80 1.57 -7.08
CA PHE A 88 -6.98 2.56 -7.80
C PHE A 88 -5.55 2.61 -7.26
N SER A 89 -4.61 3.13 -8.05
CA SER A 89 -3.28 3.54 -7.57
C SER A 89 -3.24 5.05 -7.30
N ALA A 90 -2.94 5.39 -6.05
CA ALA A 90 -2.74 6.77 -5.63
C ALA A 90 -1.45 7.34 -6.21
N ALA A 91 -0.41 6.50 -6.36
CA ALA A 91 0.84 6.88 -7.00
C ALA A 91 0.61 7.25 -8.48
N GLU A 92 -0.17 6.44 -9.22
CA GLU A 92 -0.57 6.76 -10.59
C GLU A 92 -1.40 8.05 -10.65
N THR A 93 -2.31 8.27 -9.70
CA THR A 93 -3.17 9.47 -9.65
C THR A 93 -2.36 10.77 -9.56
N ILE A 94 -1.23 10.76 -8.85
CA ILE A 94 -0.35 11.93 -8.72
C ILE A 94 0.86 11.88 -9.67
N ASN A 95 0.87 10.92 -10.60
CA ASN A 95 1.97 10.68 -11.54
C ASN A 95 3.35 10.60 -10.83
N ALA A 96 3.40 9.87 -9.71
CA ALA A 96 4.61 9.73 -8.91
C ALA A 96 5.62 8.78 -9.58
N GLU A 97 6.90 9.12 -9.46
CA GLU A 97 8.00 8.25 -9.88
C GLU A 97 8.35 7.23 -8.79
N ILE A 98 8.44 5.96 -9.17
CA ILE A 98 8.79 4.84 -8.29
C ILE A 98 10.10 4.24 -8.80
N GLN A 99 11.15 4.28 -7.99
CA GLN A 99 12.51 3.89 -8.39
C GLN A 99 12.90 2.48 -7.90
N VAL A 100 11.93 1.73 -7.39
CA VAL A 100 12.09 0.34 -6.94
C VAL A 100 11.22 -0.58 -7.78
N ASP A 101 11.68 -1.81 -8.00
CA ASP A 101 10.95 -2.84 -8.74
C ASP A 101 9.80 -3.43 -7.90
N ILE A 102 8.71 -2.67 -7.74
CA ILE A 102 7.50 -3.14 -7.06
C ILE A 102 6.89 -4.35 -7.79
N GLU A 103 7.00 -4.38 -9.10
CA GLU A 103 6.42 -5.42 -9.94
C GLU A 103 7.12 -6.77 -9.68
N GLY A 104 8.46 -6.79 -9.60
CA GLY A 104 9.23 -7.95 -9.14
C GLY A 104 8.79 -8.43 -7.76
N ILE A 105 8.65 -7.52 -6.78
CA ILE A 105 8.22 -7.87 -5.41
C ILE A 105 6.82 -8.51 -5.41
N VAL A 106 5.86 -7.93 -6.15
CA VAL A 106 4.49 -8.45 -6.24
C VAL A 106 4.45 -9.84 -6.88
N ASN A 107 5.31 -10.08 -7.87
CA ASN A 107 5.44 -11.38 -8.53
C ASN A 107 6.06 -12.42 -7.60
N ASP A 108 7.08 -12.06 -6.82
CA ASP A 108 7.71 -12.94 -5.82
C ASP A 108 6.74 -13.32 -4.70
N LEU A 109 5.86 -12.39 -4.29
CA LEU A 109 4.78 -12.66 -3.34
C LEU A 109 3.65 -13.52 -3.93
N ASN A 110 3.70 -13.79 -5.24
CA ASN A 110 2.73 -14.58 -6.00
C ASN A 110 1.27 -14.12 -5.76
N LEU A 111 1.05 -12.81 -5.68
CA LEU A 111 -0.25 -12.24 -5.28
C LEU A 111 -1.35 -12.49 -6.31
N LEU A 112 -0.99 -12.76 -7.57
CA LEU A 112 -1.96 -13.09 -8.62
C LEU A 112 -2.78 -14.33 -8.28
N ARG A 113 -2.22 -15.29 -7.52
CA ARG A 113 -2.94 -16.51 -7.09
C ARG A 113 -4.16 -16.21 -6.23
N TYR A 114 -4.20 -15.03 -5.60
CA TYR A 114 -5.30 -14.57 -4.76
C TYR A 114 -6.27 -13.63 -5.49
N GLY A 115 -6.09 -13.48 -6.80
CA GLY A 115 -6.94 -12.69 -7.68
C GLY A 115 -6.32 -11.35 -8.07
N TRP A 116 -6.78 -10.84 -9.22
CA TRP A 116 -6.28 -9.58 -9.79
C TRP A 116 -6.49 -8.38 -8.85
N THR A 117 -7.60 -8.34 -8.11
CA THR A 117 -7.92 -7.25 -7.16
C THR A 117 -6.92 -7.22 -6.01
N ALA A 118 -6.62 -8.36 -5.40
CA ALA A 118 -5.61 -8.47 -4.34
C ALA A 118 -4.24 -8.05 -4.84
N ARG A 119 -3.81 -8.58 -5.99
CA ARG A 119 -2.54 -8.22 -6.62
C ARG A 119 -2.43 -6.71 -6.85
N TYR A 120 -3.44 -6.11 -7.49
CA TYR A 120 -3.42 -4.69 -7.83
C TYR A 120 -3.41 -3.80 -6.57
N LEU A 121 -4.23 -4.11 -5.56
CA LEU A 121 -4.26 -3.33 -4.32
C LEU A 121 -2.98 -3.44 -3.51
N CYS A 122 -2.41 -4.64 -3.39
CA CYS A 122 -1.12 -4.82 -2.74
C CYS A 122 0.00 -4.09 -3.47
N LYS A 123 0.00 -4.10 -4.82
CA LYS A 123 0.93 -3.28 -5.63
C LYS A 123 0.79 -1.79 -5.28
N SER A 124 -0.42 -1.25 -5.33
CA SER A 124 -0.67 0.16 -5.02
C SER A 124 -0.30 0.53 -3.59
N PHE A 125 -0.53 -0.38 -2.63
CA PHE A 125 -0.12 -0.19 -1.23
C PHE A 125 1.40 -0.14 -1.08
N LEU A 126 2.13 -1.00 -1.79
CA LEU A 126 3.60 -1.01 -1.80
C LEU A 126 4.17 0.26 -2.45
N GLU A 127 3.62 0.69 -3.59
CA GLU A 127 3.96 1.96 -4.24
C GLU A 127 3.78 3.13 -3.26
N TRP A 128 2.64 3.19 -2.57
CA TRP A 128 2.35 4.25 -1.61
C TRP A 128 3.28 4.22 -0.41
N SER A 129 3.54 3.04 0.14
CA SER A 129 4.45 2.84 1.29
C SER A 129 5.90 3.19 0.96
N TYR A 130 6.32 2.93 -0.29
CA TYR A 130 7.61 3.40 -0.81
C TYR A 130 7.69 4.94 -0.83
N LEU A 131 6.64 5.61 -1.34
CA LEU A 131 6.58 7.07 -1.37
C LEU A 131 6.61 7.70 0.03
N ILE A 132 5.92 7.09 1.00
CA ILE A 132 5.98 7.52 2.42
C ILE A 132 7.39 7.37 2.98
N SER A 133 8.04 6.23 2.73
CA SER A 133 9.43 5.98 3.17
C SER A 133 10.40 6.98 2.55
N SER A 134 10.16 7.34 1.29
CA SER A 134 10.91 8.35 0.52
C SER A 134 10.54 9.81 0.87
N LYS A 135 9.73 10.02 1.92
CA LYS A 135 9.29 11.35 2.40
C LYS A 135 8.56 12.19 1.35
N ASN A 136 7.82 11.54 0.44
CA ASN A 136 6.95 12.25 -0.49
C ASN A 136 5.85 13.00 0.30
N LYS A 137 5.80 14.32 0.13
CA LYS A 137 4.92 15.20 0.92
C LYS A 137 3.43 14.86 0.77
N ILE A 138 3.00 14.46 -0.42
CA ILE A 138 1.60 14.09 -0.68
C ILE A 138 1.30 12.75 0.01
N ALA A 139 2.16 11.76 -0.16
CA ALA A 139 1.97 10.45 0.44
C ALA A 139 1.91 10.52 1.98
N MET A 140 2.75 11.36 2.60
CA MET A 140 2.73 11.59 4.06
C MET A 140 1.44 12.26 4.56
N GLN A 141 0.75 13.05 3.74
CA GLN A 141 -0.53 13.66 4.13
C GLN A 141 -1.69 12.65 4.14
N PHE A 142 -1.54 11.55 3.41
CA PHE A 142 -2.52 10.48 3.27
C PHE A 142 -1.87 9.13 3.60
N GLU A 143 -1.08 9.08 4.68
CA GLU A 143 -0.26 7.90 5.01
C GLU A 143 -1.09 6.63 5.26
N ASP A 144 -2.32 6.81 5.74
CA ASP A 144 -3.26 5.76 6.08
C ASP A 144 -4.28 5.46 4.97
N LEU A 145 -4.06 5.95 3.75
CA LEU A 145 -4.98 5.82 2.62
C LEU A 145 -5.39 4.36 2.34
N TYR A 146 -4.41 3.46 2.34
CA TYR A 146 -4.60 2.04 2.06
C TYR A 146 -4.84 1.20 3.32
N GLU A 147 -4.76 1.78 4.52
CA GLU A 147 -4.91 1.06 5.78
C GLU A 147 -6.21 0.23 5.84
N PRO A 148 -7.40 0.77 5.50
CA PRO A 148 -8.64 0.02 5.63
C PRO A 148 -8.68 -1.24 4.75
N ILE A 149 -8.09 -1.19 3.55
CA ILE A 149 -8.13 -2.33 2.63
C ILE A 149 -7.09 -3.40 2.97
N ILE A 150 -5.96 -3.02 3.54
CA ILE A 150 -4.98 -3.98 4.04
C ILE A 150 -5.51 -4.69 5.29
N MET A 151 -6.11 -3.93 6.23
CA MET A 151 -6.80 -4.51 7.38
C MET A 151 -7.93 -5.46 6.97
N LEU A 152 -8.65 -5.16 5.89
CA LEU A 152 -9.65 -6.09 5.34
C LEU A 152 -9.03 -7.44 4.99
N TYR A 153 -7.89 -7.44 4.29
CA TYR A 153 -7.21 -8.67 3.89
C TYR A 153 -6.64 -9.44 5.08
N GLU A 154 -6.03 -8.74 6.04
CA GLU A 154 -5.55 -9.30 7.31
C GLU A 154 -6.66 -10.00 8.10
N ARG A 155 -7.89 -9.47 8.04
CA ARG A 155 -9.08 -10.04 8.69
C ARG A 155 -9.78 -11.13 7.88
N GLY A 156 -9.23 -11.52 6.72
CA GLY A 156 -9.78 -12.58 5.87
C GLY A 156 -10.87 -12.13 4.91
N GLY A 157 -11.16 -10.82 4.82
CA GLY A 157 -12.08 -10.28 3.83
C GLY A 157 -11.47 -10.33 2.43
N ARG A 158 -12.30 -10.50 1.40
CA ARG A 158 -11.86 -10.52 -0.01
C ARG A 158 -12.80 -9.68 -0.84
N ILE A 159 -12.25 -9.00 -1.83
CA ILE A 159 -13.03 -8.18 -2.75
C ILE A 159 -12.81 -8.57 -4.20
N SER A 160 -13.87 -8.47 -4.99
CA SER A 160 -13.84 -8.77 -6.41
C SER A 160 -14.85 -7.89 -7.14
N TYR A 161 -14.52 -7.49 -8.36
CA TYR A 161 -15.52 -6.92 -9.25
C TYR A 161 -16.38 -8.03 -9.86
N HIS A 162 -17.69 -7.87 -9.79
CA HIS A 162 -18.64 -8.67 -10.54
C HIS A 162 -19.67 -7.73 -11.16
N GLN A 163 -19.83 -7.80 -12.49
CA GLN A 163 -20.68 -6.88 -13.25
C GLN A 163 -20.35 -5.40 -12.91
N ASN A 164 -21.35 -4.64 -12.46
CA ASN A 164 -21.25 -3.23 -12.11
C ASN A 164 -21.04 -2.98 -10.61
N GLU A 165 -20.55 -3.99 -9.87
CA GLU A 165 -20.38 -3.90 -8.43
C GLU A 165 -19.00 -4.37 -7.97
N LEU A 166 -18.50 -3.74 -6.92
CA LEU A 166 -17.45 -4.29 -6.07
C LEU A 166 -18.14 -5.11 -4.97
N LEU A 167 -17.77 -6.37 -4.81
CA LEU A 167 -18.35 -7.27 -3.82
C LEU A 167 -17.38 -7.54 -2.67
N CYS A 168 -17.90 -7.65 -1.45
CA CYS A 168 -17.21 -8.18 -0.28
C CYS A 168 -18.17 -9.03 0.57
N GLY A 169 -18.14 -10.35 0.40
CA GLY A 169 -19.14 -11.22 1.03
C GLY A 169 -20.56 -10.84 0.56
N LYS A 170 -21.44 -10.48 1.51
CA LYS A 170 -22.82 -10.03 1.27
C LYS A 170 -22.94 -8.55 0.93
N TYR A 171 -21.85 -7.80 1.02
CA TYR A 171 -21.83 -6.36 0.78
C TYR A 171 -21.47 -6.06 -0.66
N ALA A 172 -22.09 -5.02 -1.22
CA ALA A 172 -21.86 -4.57 -2.58
C ALA A 172 -21.78 -3.04 -2.63
N TRP A 173 -20.89 -2.52 -3.47
CA TRP A 173 -20.79 -1.10 -3.79
C TRP A 173 -20.87 -0.94 -5.30
N LEU A 174 -21.46 0.16 -5.75
CA LEU A 174 -21.43 0.51 -7.17
C LEU A 174 -19.97 0.61 -7.66
N ARG A 175 -19.72 0.09 -8.86
CA ARG A 175 -18.42 0.12 -9.51
C ARG A 175 -17.89 1.55 -9.63
N ASN A 176 -18.76 2.48 -10.01
CA ASN A 176 -18.46 3.91 -9.89
C ASN A 176 -18.76 4.37 -8.46
N CYS A 177 -17.69 4.66 -7.72
CA CYS A 177 -17.75 5.09 -6.33
C CYS A 177 -17.74 6.61 -6.16
N TYR A 178 -17.80 7.40 -7.25
CA TYR A 178 -17.69 8.86 -7.18
C TYR A 178 -18.68 9.52 -6.20
N ASP A 179 -19.93 9.06 -6.20
CA ASP A 179 -21.02 9.62 -5.38
C ASP A 179 -21.12 8.99 -3.98
N LEU A 180 -20.23 8.06 -3.61
CA LEU A 180 -20.29 7.45 -2.28
C LEU A 180 -20.04 8.52 -1.19
N PRO A 181 -20.81 8.48 -0.08
CA PRO A 181 -20.72 9.49 0.97
C PRO A 181 -19.29 9.66 1.48
N LYS A 182 -18.87 10.93 1.55
CA LYS A 182 -17.54 11.32 2.05
C LYS A 182 -17.54 11.59 3.55
N ASN A 183 -18.74 11.65 4.12
CA ASN A 183 -19.01 11.89 5.54
C ASN A 183 -19.07 10.54 6.27
N GLY A 184 -18.22 10.35 7.27
CA GLY A 184 -18.11 9.13 8.08
C GLY A 184 -17.04 9.32 9.15
N ILE A 185 -17.27 8.78 10.35
CA ILE A 185 -16.52 9.10 11.59
C ILE A 185 -15.67 7.92 12.05
N ILE A 186 -15.11 7.10 11.15
CA ILE A 186 -14.05 6.19 11.63
C ILE A 186 -12.81 7.05 11.84
N LYS A 187 -12.73 7.66 13.03
CA LYS A 187 -11.61 8.52 13.45
C LYS A 187 -10.31 7.73 13.53
N GLU A 188 -10.41 6.45 13.87
CA GLU A 188 -9.27 5.56 14.04
C GLU A 188 -9.70 4.13 13.76
N LEU A 189 -8.91 3.40 12.98
CA LEU A 189 -9.14 2.00 12.70
C LEU A 189 -8.38 1.16 13.74
N LYS A 190 -9.10 0.49 14.64
CA LYS A 190 -8.52 -0.38 15.68
C LYS A 190 -9.07 -1.78 15.56
N HIS A 191 -8.19 -2.78 15.63
CA HIS A 191 -8.59 -4.19 15.56
C HIS A 191 -9.61 -4.53 16.66
N GLU A 192 -9.45 -4.01 17.87
CA GLU A 192 -10.36 -4.28 19.00
C GLU A 192 -11.77 -3.73 18.76
N GLU A 193 -11.89 -2.60 18.09
CA GLU A 193 -13.19 -2.01 17.75
C GLU A 193 -13.88 -2.81 16.64
N LEU A 194 -13.13 -3.21 15.61
CA LEU A 194 -13.63 -4.07 14.54
C LEU A 194 -14.07 -5.44 15.07
N ASP A 195 -13.32 -6.01 16.03
CA ASP A 195 -13.69 -7.27 16.68
C ASP A 195 -14.99 -7.14 17.49
N ARG A 196 -15.19 -6.01 18.20
CA ARG A 196 -16.46 -5.73 18.89
C ARG A 196 -17.62 -5.63 17.92
N ILE A 197 -17.41 -5.01 16.76
CA ILE A 197 -18.42 -4.86 15.71
C ILE A 197 -18.79 -6.24 15.13
N ASP A 198 -17.80 -7.06 14.84
CA ASP A 198 -18.01 -8.42 14.32
C ASP A 198 -18.74 -9.31 15.34
N ASN A 199 -18.38 -9.23 16.62
CA ASN A 199 -19.03 -10.01 17.67
C ASN A 199 -20.49 -9.58 17.92
N LYS A 200 -20.80 -8.29 17.80
CA LYS A 200 -22.19 -7.79 17.94
C LYS A 200 -23.09 -8.19 16.78
N GLY A 201 -22.57 -8.24 15.56
CA GLY A 201 -23.38 -8.60 14.38
C GLY A 201 -23.64 -10.10 14.22
N ASN A 202 -23.02 -10.94 15.05
CA ASN A 202 -23.21 -12.39 15.09
C ASN A 202 -24.07 -12.87 16.27
N ALA A 203 -24.58 -11.95 17.10
CA ALA A 203 -25.52 -12.21 18.20
C ALA A 203 -26.97 -12.01 17.75
#